data_AF-A0A925HY34-F1
#
_entry.id   AF-A0A925HY34-F1
#
_cell.length_a   1.000
_cell.length_b   1.000
_cell.length_c   1.000
_cell.angle_alpha   90.00
_cell.angle_beta   90.00
_cell.angle_gamma   90.00
#
_symmetry.space_group_name_H-M   'P 1'
#
loop_
_entity.id
_entity.type
_entity.pdbx_description
1 polymer ?
#
loop_
_entity_poly.entity_id
_entity_poly.type
_entity_poly.pdbx_seq_one_letter_code
_entity_poly.pdbx_strand_id
1 'polypeptide(L)'
;MNRRIRLAFLLAACGLALARSAVPLTAAEPGSEAPVSTSGSTLIDEVLAQDAREGRGILDITEGERKVQEGLVKARVEKELSDARDAMGTDPDGVEQSLKSLAEMVSLAGSLSAETRNQLLSQVQNAVRAARRQGGIVKERIAREREREAQGREQQRILRDLDLKTQRLKQVMDRFDALMEEGNFSEADELVRPEVEKIAHGSIIATSVNAAGQLQRYDSELEQIRALRHRNFLGALHQVEIALVPFPDEPPIVYPSAEKWEEISRSPWRSFRSSAVDIAGAGKSKEQRILDALEADVDLEYPETPLKEVIDDLKERFNIPIVLATKKLEEAAINLETPVTVSFKQISLRAGLRNMLGELGLTYLIKDEVMQ
;
A
#
# COMPACT_ATOMS: atom_id res chain seq x y z
N MET A 1 -32.47 30.54 5.49
CA MET A 1 -33.10 31.79 5.03
C MET A 1 -31.98 32.78 4.69
N ASN A 2 -31.54 32.85 3.43
CA ASN A 2 -31.08 34.06 2.75
C ASN A 2 -30.69 33.73 1.30
N ARG A 3 -31.37 34.42 0.38
CA ARG A 3 -31.34 34.24 -1.07
C ARG A 3 -30.40 35.27 -1.69
N ARG A 4 -29.67 34.81 -2.72
CA ARG A 4 -29.49 35.44 -4.05
C ARG A 4 -29.13 36.94 -4.10
N ILE A 5 -27.96 37.22 -4.66
CA ILE A 5 -27.76 38.41 -5.51
C ILE A 5 -27.17 37.92 -6.84
N ARG A 6 -28.01 37.98 -7.88
CA ARG A 6 -27.62 37.95 -9.29
C ARG A 6 -27.41 39.38 -9.72
N LEU A 7 -26.34 39.68 -10.46
CA LEU A 7 -26.25 40.88 -11.27
C LEU A 7 -25.75 40.49 -12.65
N ALA A 8 -26.68 40.54 -13.60
CA ALA A 8 -26.45 40.42 -15.03
C ALA A 8 -26.19 41.83 -15.58
N PHE A 9 -25.18 41.98 -16.43
CA PHE A 9 -25.08 43.08 -17.39
C PHE A 9 -24.75 42.48 -18.75
N LEU A 10 -25.50 42.94 -19.74
CA LEU A 10 -25.61 42.46 -21.12
C LEU A 10 -25.28 43.64 -22.04
N LEU A 11 -24.78 43.33 -23.25
CA LEU A 11 -24.60 44.19 -24.45
C LEU A 11 -23.32 45.06 -24.48
N ALA A 12 -22.60 45.24 -25.59
CA ALA A 12 -22.65 44.72 -26.96
C ALA A 12 -21.38 45.14 -27.73
N ALA A 13 -20.84 44.22 -28.54
CA ALA A 13 -20.52 44.38 -29.97
C ALA A 13 -19.60 45.52 -30.47
N CYS A 14 -18.41 45.12 -30.96
CA CYS A 14 -17.76 45.50 -32.24
C CYS A 14 -16.36 44.85 -32.19
N GLY A 15 -15.89 43.99 -33.11
CA GLY A 15 -16.08 44.00 -34.55
C GLY A 15 -14.81 44.52 -35.21
N LEU A 16 -13.76 43.71 -35.33
CA LEU A 16 -12.75 43.92 -36.37
C LEU A 16 -12.27 42.57 -36.92
N ALA A 17 -12.68 42.33 -38.15
CA ALA A 17 -12.33 41.21 -38.98
C ALA A 17 -10.93 41.42 -39.58
N LEU A 18 -10.10 40.38 -39.56
CA LEU A 18 -8.98 40.21 -40.48
C LEU A 18 -9.25 38.97 -41.32
N ALA A 19 -9.77 39.25 -42.51
CA ALA A 19 -9.94 38.32 -43.62
C ALA A 19 -8.54 38.02 -44.20
N ARG A 20 -8.15 36.75 -44.38
CA ARG A 20 -8.39 35.94 -45.59
C ARG A 20 -7.18 35.91 -46.51
N SER A 21 -6.56 34.73 -46.62
CA SER A 21 -6.16 34.16 -47.91
C SER A 21 -5.87 32.67 -47.75
N ALA A 22 -6.95 31.88 -47.87
CA ALA A 22 -6.86 30.50 -48.32
C ALA A 22 -6.99 30.52 -49.86
N VAL A 23 -6.06 29.86 -50.55
CA VAL A 23 -6.09 29.57 -51.99
C VAL A 23 -5.53 28.15 -52.19
N PRO A 24 -6.02 27.38 -53.18
CA PRO A 24 -6.36 25.96 -52.99
C PRO A 24 -5.50 24.95 -53.78
N LEU A 25 -5.86 23.67 -53.58
CA LEU A 25 -5.59 22.45 -54.34
C LEU A 25 -5.09 22.58 -55.79
N THR A 26 -4.10 21.75 -56.14
CA THR A 26 -4.05 21.02 -57.42
C THR A 26 -3.13 19.81 -57.32
N ALA A 27 -3.66 18.65 -57.70
CA ALA A 27 -2.93 17.44 -58.01
C ALA A 27 -2.49 17.49 -59.49
N ALA A 28 -1.26 17.08 -59.78
CA ALA A 28 -0.80 16.73 -61.12
C ALA A 28 0.41 15.78 -61.05
N GLU A 29 0.22 14.53 -61.46
CA GLU A 29 1.26 13.73 -62.12
C GLU A 29 1.43 14.22 -63.59
N PRO A 30 2.24 13.58 -64.45
CA PRO A 30 3.70 13.53 -64.47
C PRO A 30 4.23 14.24 -65.74
N GLY A 31 5.35 14.95 -65.62
CA GLY A 31 6.03 15.60 -66.76
C GLY A 31 7.41 15.00 -66.96
N SER A 32 7.58 14.24 -68.03
CA SER A 32 8.89 13.82 -68.55
C SER A 32 9.67 15.05 -69.03
N GLU A 33 10.83 15.31 -68.46
CA GLU A 33 11.88 16.06 -69.15
C GLU A 33 13.17 15.24 -69.12
N ALA A 34 13.66 15.00 -70.34
CA ALA A 34 14.81 14.20 -70.69
C ALA A 34 16.11 14.77 -70.09
N PRO A 35 17.14 13.92 -69.94
CA PRO A 35 18.45 14.35 -69.45
C PRO A 35 19.11 15.31 -70.44
N VAL A 36 19.61 16.43 -69.94
CA VAL A 36 20.46 17.33 -70.72
C VAL A 36 21.78 16.61 -70.95
N SER A 37 22.01 16.29 -72.22
CA SER A 37 23.17 15.64 -72.78
C SER A 37 24.44 16.48 -72.58
N THR A 38 25.48 15.81 -72.09
CA THR A 38 26.88 15.93 -72.55
C THR A 38 27.37 17.32 -72.98
N SER A 39 28.08 17.99 -72.09
CA SER A 39 29.07 19.03 -72.45
C SER A 39 30.49 18.64 -72.01
N GLY A 40 30.78 17.34 -71.99
CA GLY A 40 32.13 16.81 -71.74
C GLY A 40 32.84 16.28 -72.98
N SER A 41 32.17 16.23 -74.15
CA SER A 41 32.74 15.60 -75.36
C SER A 41 33.44 16.58 -76.31
N THR A 42 33.25 17.90 -76.17
CA THR A 42 33.83 18.89 -77.10
C THR A 42 35.33 19.09 -76.89
N LEU A 43 35.84 18.90 -75.66
CA LEU A 43 37.28 18.94 -75.39
C LEU A 43 38.00 17.65 -75.83
N ILE A 44 37.28 16.54 -75.96
CA ILE A 44 37.84 15.25 -76.38
C ILE A 44 37.94 15.24 -77.93
N ASP A 45 36.97 15.84 -78.62
CA ASP A 45 36.94 15.94 -80.08
C ASP A 45 37.98 16.95 -80.63
N GLU A 46 38.28 18.03 -79.89
CA GLU A 46 39.27 19.03 -80.29
C GLU A 46 40.72 18.52 -80.17
N VAL A 47 40.99 17.65 -79.19
CA VAL A 47 42.31 17.01 -79.02
C VAL A 47 42.54 15.92 -80.09
N LEU A 48 41.49 15.18 -80.48
CA LEU A 48 41.56 14.18 -81.55
C LEU A 48 41.74 14.81 -82.95
N ALA A 49 41.28 16.04 -83.16
CA ALA A 49 41.42 16.74 -84.45
C ALA A 49 42.81 17.36 -84.67
N GLN A 50 43.58 17.61 -83.59
CA GLN A 50 44.92 18.20 -83.68
C GLN A 50 46.03 17.20 -84.05
N ASP A 51 45.86 15.91 -83.71
CA ASP A 51 46.89 14.88 -83.94
C ASP A 51 46.90 14.29 -85.37
N ALA A 52 45.92 14.63 -86.21
CA ALA A 52 45.79 14.08 -87.57
C ALA A 52 46.61 14.81 -88.66
N ARG A 53 47.36 15.88 -88.32
CA ARG A 53 48.11 16.70 -89.30
C ARG A 53 49.62 16.50 -89.33
N GLU A 54 50.20 15.68 -88.45
CA GLU A 54 51.63 15.38 -88.47
C GLU A 54 51.85 13.87 -88.57
N GLY A 55 52.45 13.42 -89.67
CA GLY A 55 52.80 12.02 -89.86
C GLY A 55 53.80 11.55 -88.82
N ARG A 56 53.33 10.80 -87.82
CA ARG A 56 54.15 10.16 -86.79
C ARG A 56 53.78 8.68 -86.68
N GLY A 57 54.81 7.85 -86.51
CA GLY A 57 54.70 6.39 -86.55
C GLY A 57 53.78 5.83 -85.46
N ILE A 58 53.36 4.58 -85.65
CA ILE A 58 52.45 3.78 -84.80
C ILE A 58 52.78 3.85 -83.29
N LEU A 59 54.01 4.17 -82.92
CA LEU A 59 54.46 4.38 -81.54
C LEU A 59 53.90 5.67 -80.88
N ASP A 60 53.72 6.77 -81.61
CA ASP A 60 53.22 8.04 -81.04
C ASP A 60 51.70 8.01 -80.79
N ILE A 61 50.96 7.24 -81.61
CA ILE A 61 49.51 7.00 -81.44
C ILE A 61 49.26 6.24 -80.12
N THR A 62 50.07 5.23 -79.83
CA THR A 62 49.95 4.46 -78.57
C THR A 62 50.35 5.28 -77.34
N GLU A 63 51.24 6.26 -77.48
CA GLU A 63 51.60 7.18 -76.39
C GLU A 63 50.50 8.24 -76.15
N GLY A 64 49.86 8.73 -77.21
CA GLY A 64 48.69 9.61 -77.15
C GLY A 64 47.50 8.96 -76.47
N GLU A 65 47.14 7.73 -76.86
CA GLU A 65 46.06 6.96 -76.24
C GLU A 65 46.32 6.70 -74.74
N ARG A 66 47.58 6.40 -74.37
CA ARG A 66 47.97 6.21 -72.96
C ARG A 66 47.80 7.49 -72.14
N LYS A 67 48.14 8.65 -72.70
CA LYS A 67 47.97 9.97 -72.05
C LYS A 67 46.51 10.35 -71.88
N VAL A 68 45.66 10.06 -72.87
CA VAL A 68 44.20 10.29 -72.78
C VAL A 68 43.58 9.39 -71.70
N GLN A 69 43.95 8.11 -71.66
CA GLN A 69 43.49 7.19 -70.60
C GLN A 69 44.00 7.60 -69.21
N GLU A 70 45.25 8.07 -69.10
CA GLU A 70 45.80 8.59 -67.85
C GLU A 70 45.06 9.88 -67.40
N GLY A 71 44.69 10.75 -68.33
CA GLY A 71 43.90 11.96 -68.06
C GLY A 71 42.46 11.65 -67.60
N LEU A 72 41.80 10.66 -68.21
CA LEU A 72 40.47 10.22 -67.82
C LEU A 72 40.44 9.64 -66.39
N VAL A 73 41.44 8.82 -66.02
CA VAL A 73 41.55 8.28 -64.67
C VAL A 73 41.81 9.40 -63.65
N LYS A 74 42.66 10.38 -63.98
CA LYS A 74 42.91 11.55 -63.12
C LYS A 74 41.63 12.35 -62.86
N ALA A 75 40.90 12.71 -63.92
CA ALA A 75 39.65 13.47 -63.81
C ALA A 75 38.57 12.71 -63.00
N ARG A 76 38.51 11.38 -63.16
CA ARG A 76 37.59 10.55 -62.37
C ARG A 76 37.97 10.53 -60.88
N VAL A 77 39.25 10.34 -60.56
CA VAL A 77 39.74 10.35 -59.17
C VAL A 77 39.50 11.72 -58.53
N GLU A 78 39.74 12.80 -59.26
CA GLU A 78 39.45 14.16 -58.78
C GLU A 78 37.97 14.38 -58.50
N LYS A 79 37.08 13.90 -59.38
CA LYS A 79 35.63 13.96 -59.17
C LYS A 79 35.20 13.17 -57.94
N GLU A 80 35.62 11.90 -57.82
CA GLU A 80 35.25 11.07 -56.67
C GLU A 80 35.86 11.61 -55.35
N LEU A 81 37.05 12.23 -55.40
CA LEU A 81 37.61 12.94 -54.24
C LEU A 81 36.83 14.19 -53.88
N SER A 82 36.23 14.89 -54.84
CA SER A 82 35.34 16.03 -54.61
C SER A 82 34.03 15.57 -53.98
N ASP A 83 33.37 14.58 -54.58
CA ASP A 83 32.11 14.02 -54.08
C ASP A 83 32.28 13.44 -52.66
N ALA A 84 33.43 12.79 -52.41
CA ALA A 84 33.81 12.31 -51.08
C ALA A 84 33.99 13.43 -50.05
N ARG A 85 34.47 14.62 -50.45
CA ARG A 85 34.60 15.78 -49.54
C ARG A 85 33.23 16.33 -49.16
N ASP A 86 32.31 16.40 -50.12
CA ASP A 86 30.96 16.91 -49.88
C ASP A 86 30.15 15.97 -48.99
N ALA A 87 30.27 14.66 -49.20
CA ALA A 87 29.59 13.63 -48.39
C ALA A 87 30.24 13.36 -47.03
N MET A 88 31.46 13.86 -46.78
CA MET A 88 32.22 13.60 -45.54
C MET A 88 31.51 14.08 -44.26
N GLY A 89 30.61 15.05 -44.39
CA GLY A 89 29.82 15.60 -43.27
C GLY A 89 28.56 14.80 -42.93
N THR A 90 27.97 14.09 -43.89
CA THR A 90 26.69 13.38 -43.74
C THR A 90 26.87 11.88 -43.56
N ASP A 91 27.79 11.27 -44.31
CA ASP A 91 28.10 9.84 -44.22
C ASP A 91 29.60 9.54 -44.43
N PRO A 92 30.43 9.78 -43.40
CA PRO A 92 31.87 9.53 -43.48
C PRO A 92 32.25 8.04 -43.58
N ASP A 93 31.40 7.12 -43.11
CA ASP A 93 31.67 5.67 -43.20
C ASP A 93 31.46 5.18 -44.64
N GLY A 94 30.39 5.63 -45.30
CA GLY A 94 30.15 5.38 -46.72
C GLY A 94 31.30 5.92 -47.58
N VAL A 95 31.73 7.16 -47.31
CA VAL A 95 32.88 7.79 -47.99
C VAL A 95 34.18 7.00 -47.79
N GLU A 96 34.45 6.48 -46.59
CA GLU A 96 35.64 5.65 -46.35
C GLU A 96 35.64 4.41 -47.26
N GLN A 97 34.47 3.77 -47.44
CA GLN A 97 34.33 2.57 -48.27
C GLN A 97 34.45 2.89 -49.77
N SER A 98 33.88 4.00 -50.22
CA SER A 98 34.03 4.50 -51.60
C SER A 98 35.49 4.79 -51.93
N LEU A 99 36.21 5.49 -51.07
CA LEU A 99 37.62 5.84 -51.29
C LEU A 99 38.56 4.62 -51.25
N LYS A 100 38.24 3.57 -50.48
CA LYS A 100 38.97 2.29 -50.55
C LYS A 100 38.76 1.60 -51.90
N SER A 101 37.53 1.55 -52.39
CA SER A 101 37.23 0.97 -53.70
C SER A 101 37.92 1.72 -54.84
N LEU A 102 38.01 3.06 -54.73
CA LEU A 102 38.77 3.90 -55.65
C LEU A 102 40.28 3.61 -55.59
N ALA A 103 40.84 3.42 -54.39
CA ALA A 103 42.25 3.04 -54.23
C ALA A 103 42.55 1.68 -54.88
N GLU A 104 41.67 0.70 -54.72
CA GLU A 104 41.77 -0.61 -55.38
C GLU A 104 41.70 -0.46 -56.91
N MET A 105 40.77 0.33 -57.44
CA MET A 105 40.64 0.61 -58.88
C MET A 105 41.90 1.27 -59.46
N VAL A 106 42.47 2.26 -58.78
CA VAL A 106 43.72 2.94 -59.19
C VAL A 106 44.92 2.01 -59.12
N SER A 107 44.93 1.06 -58.19
CA SER A 107 46.00 0.05 -58.08
C SER A 107 45.97 -0.97 -59.22
N LEU A 108 44.77 -1.37 -59.68
CA LEU A 108 44.56 -2.36 -60.73
C LEU A 108 44.72 -1.78 -62.16
N ALA A 109 44.74 -0.46 -62.29
CA ALA A 109 44.82 0.22 -63.57
C ALA A 109 46.25 0.16 -64.18
N GLY A 110 46.41 -0.66 -65.21
CA GLY A 110 47.67 -0.85 -65.95
C GLY A 110 48.06 0.30 -66.89
N SER A 111 47.15 1.23 -67.17
CA SER A 111 47.36 2.35 -68.10
C SER A 111 48.17 3.52 -67.52
N LEU A 112 48.38 3.57 -66.19
CA LEU A 112 49.10 4.67 -65.53
C LEU A 112 50.62 4.45 -65.48
N SER A 113 51.36 5.56 -65.52
CA SER A 113 52.78 5.60 -65.14
C SER A 113 52.97 5.31 -63.64
N ALA A 114 54.11 4.73 -63.26
CA ALA A 114 54.38 4.35 -61.86
C ALA A 114 54.37 5.56 -60.91
N GLU A 115 54.83 6.72 -61.39
CA GLU A 115 54.87 7.96 -60.64
C GLU A 115 53.47 8.54 -60.37
N THR A 116 52.61 8.60 -61.39
CA THR A 116 51.24 9.13 -61.25
C THR A 116 50.34 8.20 -60.46
N ARG A 117 50.51 6.88 -60.57
CA ARG A 117 49.84 5.91 -59.70
C ARG A 117 50.18 6.15 -58.22
N ASN A 118 51.46 6.34 -57.89
CA ASN A 118 51.88 6.60 -56.51
C ASN A 118 51.36 7.94 -55.98
N GLN A 119 51.32 8.98 -56.83
CA GLN A 119 50.76 10.27 -56.47
C GLN A 119 49.25 10.19 -56.16
N LEU A 120 48.47 9.54 -57.03
CA LEU A 120 47.03 9.35 -56.84
C LEU A 120 46.72 8.45 -55.64
N LEU A 121 47.47 7.35 -55.46
CA LEU A 121 47.32 6.48 -54.28
C LEU A 121 47.60 7.23 -52.98
N SER A 122 48.64 8.07 -52.93
CA SER A 122 48.93 8.90 -51.77
C SER A 122 47.79 9.88 -51.47
N GLN A 123 47.23 10.52 -52.50
CA GLN A 123 46.08 11.43 -52.35
C GLN A 123 44.83 10.71 -51.83
N VAL A 124 44.48 9.55 -52.39
CA VAL A 124 43.33 8.75 -51.96
C VAL A 124 43.54 8.21 -50.54
N GLN A 125 44.73 7.71 -50.19
CA GLN A 125 45.04 7.26 -48.82
C GLN A 125 44.97 8.40 -47.80
N ASN A 126 45.39 9.61 -48.16
CA ASN A 126 45.23 10.79 -47.32
C ASN A 126 43.75 11.14 -47.11
N ALA A 127 42.93 11.04 -48.15
CA ALA A 127 41.49 11.23 -48.08
C ALA A 127 40.79 10.17 -47.22
N VAL A 128 41.19 8.88 -47.33
CA VAL A 128 40.69 7.79 -46.45
C VAL A 128 41.01 8.08 -44.99
N ARG A 129 42.23 8.53 -44.69
CA ARG A 129 42.61 8.91 -43.31
C ARG A 129 41.81 10.11 -42.80
N ALA A 130 41.46 11.06 -43.67
CA ALA A 130 40.61 12.20 -43.32
C ALA A 130 39.16 11.75 -43.04
N ALA A 131 38.58 10.90 -43.91
CA ALA A 131 37.24 10.33 -43.74
C ALA A 131 37.12 9.56 -42.43
N ARG A 132 38.11 8.74 -42.06
CA ARG A 132 38.15 8.03 -40.76
C ARG A 132 38.10 8.97 -39.55
N ARG A 133 38.90 10.05 -39.58
CA ARG A 133 38.89 11.04 -38.49
C ARG A 133 37.53 11.72 -38.38
N GLN A 134 36.94 12.07 -39.52
CA GLN A 134 35.61 12.69 -39.56
C GLN A 134 34.51 11.73 -39.10
N GLY A 135 34.61 10.44 -39.42
CA GLY A 135 33.69 9.40 -38.94
C GLY A 135 33.68 9.27 -37.42
N GLY A 136 34.85 9.33 -36.78
CA GLY A 136 34.94 9.40 -35.32
C GLY A 136 34.21 10.62 -34.75
N ILE A 137 34.44 11.80 -35.31
CA ILE A 137 33.83 13.07 -34.86
C ILE A 137 32.30 13.06 -35.04
N VAL A 138 31.80 12.57 -36.18
CA VAL A 138 30.36 12.50 -36.48
C VAL A 138 29.67 11.48 -35.57
N LYS A 139 30.26 10.29 -35.37
CA LYS A 139 29.75 9.29 -34.42
C LYS A 139 29.70 9.83 -33.00
N GLU A 140 30.75 10.54 -32.58
CA GLU A 140 30.80 11.17 -31.27
C GLU A 140 29.74 12.27 -31.15
N ARG A 141 29.54 13.11 -32.18
CA ARG A 141 28.48 14.12 -32.22
C ARG A 141 27.09 13.48 -32.09
N ILE A 142 26.79 12.45 -32.89
CA ILE A 142 25.51 11.74 -32.86
C ILE A 142 25.29 11.07 -31.49
N ALA A 143 26.33 10.47 -30.91
CA ALA A 143 26.26 9.89 -29.56
C ALA A 143 25.94 10.95 -28.51
N ARG A 144 26.64 12.10 -28.52
CA ARG A 144 26.38 13.21 -27.60
C ARG A 144 24.99 13.82 -27.77
N GLU A 145 24.48 13.93 -28.99
CA GLU A 145 23.11 14.41 -29.26
C GLU A 145 22.06 13.45 -28.69
N ARG A 146 22.22 12.14 -28.90
CA ARG A 146 21.33 11.12 -28.32
C ARG A 146 21.38 11.13 -26.79
N GLU A 147 22.55 11.29 -26.20
CA GLU A 147 22.71 11.43 -24.74
C GLU A 147 21.98 12.66 -24.21
N ARG A 148 22.11 13.81 -24.89
CA ARG A 148 21.40 15.05 -24.52
C ARG A 148 19.89 14.91 -24.63
N GLU A 149 19.39 14.28 -25.69
CA GLU A 149 17.95 14.01 -25.84
C GLU A 149 17.44 13.08 -24.73
N ALA A 150 18.18 12.02 -24.41
CA ALA A 150 17.83 11.09 -23.35
C ALA A 150 17.81 11.79 -21.98
N GLN A 151 18.83 12.62 -21.68
CA GLN A 151 18.88 13.43 -20.46
C GLN A 151 17.72 14.42 -20.39
N GLY A 152 17.39 15.11 -21.49
CA GLY A 152 16.26 16.03 -21.56
C GLY A 152 14.92 15.34 -21.30
N ARG A 153 14.72 14.13 -21.83
CA ARG A 153 13.51 13.33 -21.57
C ARG A 153 13.41 12.89 -20.10
N GLU A 154 14.50 12.45 -19.49
CA GLU A 154 14.50 12.05 -18.07
C GLU A 154 14.25 13.24 -17.16
N GLN A 155 14.89 14.39 -17.42
CA GLN A 155 14.61 15.64 -16.70
C GLN A 155 13.14 16.04 -16.80
N GLN A 156 12.55 15.97 -18.00
CA GLN A 156 11.11 16.23 -18.18
C GLN A 156 10.22 15.23 -17.43
N ARG A 157 10.64 13.97 -17.28
CA ARG A 157 9.91 12.99 -16.46
C ARG A 157 9.96 13.37 -14.98
N ILE A 158 11.15 13.67 -14.47
CA ILE A 158 11.35 14.09 -13.07
C ILE A 158 10.54 15.36 -12.74
N LEU A 159 10.55 16.36 -13.64
CA LEU A 159 9.78 17.58 -13.46
C LEU A 159 8.27 17.33 -13.46
N ARG A 160 7.77 16.46 -14.36
CA ARG A 160 6.36 16.07 -14.36
C ARG A 160 5.96 15.33 -13.09
N ASP A 161 6.79 14.41 -12.61
CA ASP A 161 6.53 13.67 -11.38
C ASP A 161 6.51 14.60 -10.15
N LEU A 162 7.39 15.60 -10.13
CA LEU A 162 7.42 16.63 -9.08
C LEU A 162 6.16 17.51 -9.12
N ASP A 163 5.73 17.92 -10.31
CA ASP A 163 4.51 18.72 -10.48
C ASP A 163 3.27 17.94 -10.03
N LEU A 164 3.16 16.65 -10.41
CA LEU A 164 2.08 15.77 -9.96
C LEU A 164 2.06 15.60 -8.43
N LYS A 165 3.23 15.46 -7.79
CA LYS A 165 3.32 15.41 -6.33
C LYS A 165 2.85 16.72 -5.70
N THR A 166 3.24 17.85 -6.27
CA THR A 166 2.85 19.19 -5.80
C THR A 166 1.34 19.42 -5.93
N GLN A 167 0.75 19.02 -7.06
CA GLN A 167 -0.69 19.09 -7.30
C GLN A 167 -1.48 18.21 -6.33
N ARG A 168 -1.02 16.97 -6.09
CA ARG A 168 -1.64 16.07 -5.10
C ARG A 168 -1.54 16.65 -3.69
N LEU A 169 -0.37 17.17 -3.30
CA LEU A 169 -0.22 17.82 -2.01
C LEU A 169 -1.20 18.98 -1.84
N LYS A 170 -1.35 19.81 -2.88
CA LYS A 170 -2.33 20.90 -2.87
C LYS A 170 -3.75 20.40 -2.67
N GLN A 171 -4.19 19.38 -3.41
CA GLN A 171 -5.53 18.80 -3.26
C GLN A 171 -5.78 18.27 -1.84
N VAL A 172 -4.78 17.65 -1.24
CA VAL A 172 -4.85 17.15 0.15
C VAL A 172 -4.92 18.32 1.14
N MET A 173 -4.19 19.41 0.92
CA MET A 173 -4.28 20.62 1.75
C MET A 173 -5.62 21.32 1.59
N ASP A 174 -6.14 21.45 0.37
CA ASP A 174 -7.46 22.05 0.14
C ASP A 174 -8.55 21.25 0.87
N ARG A 175 -8.43 19.91 0.92
CA ARG A 175 -9.30 19.06 1.73
C ARG A 175 -9.09 19.24 3.23
N PHE A 176 -7.84 19.37 3.69
CA PHE A 176 -7.52 19.66 5.09
C PHE A 176 -8.19 20.96 5.53
N ASP A 177 -7.98 22.04 4.78
CA ASP A 177 -8.52 23.36 5.07
C ASP A 177 -10.06 23.33 5.11
N ALA A 178 -10.71 22.64 4.16
CA ALA A 178 -12.15 22.46 4.17
C ALA A 178 -12.65 21.72 5.43
N LEU A 179 -11.99 20.63 5.85
CA LEU A 179 -12.36 19.89 7.07
C LEU A 179 -12.14 20.74 8.33
N MET A 180 -11.08 21.56 8.35
CA MET A 180 -10.79 22.48 9.44
C MET A 180 -11.83 23.60 9.52
N GLU A 181 -12.29 24.14 8.38
CA GLU A 181 -13.36 25.14 8.31
C GLU A 181 -14.73 24.57 8.74
N GLU A 182 -15.02 23.32 8.38
CA GLU A 182 -16.23 22.62 8.80
C GLU A 182 -16.23 22.23 10.28
N GLY A 183 -15.08 22.31 10.95
CA GLY A 183 -14.90 21.89 12.34
C GLY A 183 -14.82 20.37 12.52
N ASN A 184 -14.63 19.61 11.44
CA ASN A 184 -14.47 18.15 11.48
C ASN A 184 -12.99 17.77 11.71
N PHE A 185 -12.48 18.12 12.89
CA PHE A 185 -11.08 17.95 13.24
C PHE A 185 -10.65 16.48 13.39
N SER A 186 -11.58 15.58 13.74
CA SER A 186 -11.31 14.15 13.84
C SER A 186 -10.93 13.54 12.49
N GLU A 187 -11.68 13.85 11.43
CA GLU A 187 -11.39 13.34 10.09
C GLU A 187 -10.14 13.98 9.49
N ALA A 188 -9.91 15.27 9.78
CA ALA A 188 -8.69 15.96 9.35
C ALA A 188 -7.43 15.28 9.93
N ASP A 189 -7.47 14.90 11.22
CA ASP A 189 -6.34 14.25 11.90
C ASP A 189 -6.16 12.77 11.51
N GLU A 190 -7.24 12.03 11.27
CA GLU A 190 -7.17 10.59 10.99
C GLU A 190 -6.92 10.28 9.51
N LEU A 191 -7.54 11.02 8.59
CA LEU A 191 -7.49 10.72 7.17
C LEU A 191 -6.43 11.55 6.45
N VAL A 192 -6.40 12.87 6.67
CA VAL A 192 -5.56 13.77 5.87
C VAL A 192 -4.12 13.79 6.37
N ARG A 193 -3.91 13.90 7.68
CA ARG A 193 -2.57 13.90 8.30
C ARG A 193 -1.64 12.77 7.79
N PRO A 194 -2.03 11.47 7.80
CA PRO A 194 -1.15 10.41 7.32
C PRO A 194 -0.91 10.45 5.79
N GLU A 195 -1.82 11.03 5.01
CA GLU A 195 -1.60 11.25 3.58
C GLU A 195 -0.51 12.30 3.34
N VAL A 196 -0.55 13.41 4.08
CA VAL A 196 0.49 14.46 4.03
C VAL A 196 1.84 13.90 4.44
N GLU A 197 1.91 13.10 5.51
CA GLU A 197 3.16 12.48 5.97
C GLU A 197 3.76 11.55 4.90
N LYS A 198 2.93 10.79 4.16
CA LYS A 198 3.43 9.94 3.05
C LYS A 198 3.97 10.76 1.88
N ILE A 199 3.34 11.88 1.54
CA ILE A 199 3.72 12.69 0.38
C ILE A 199 4.95 13.56 0.68
N ALA A 200 4.96 14.19 1.86
CA ALA A 200 5.91 15.23 2.24
C ALA A 200 6.47 14.99 3.66
N HIS A 201 6.93 13.76 3.92
CA HIS A 201 7.59 13.40 5.18
C HIS A 201 8.70 14.38 5.57
N GLY A 202 8.78 14.72 6.86
CA GLY A 202 9.81 15.61 7.40
C GLY A 202 9.77 17.06 6.88
N SER A 203 8.75 17.44 6.10
CA SER A 203 8.56 18.81 5.65
C SER A 203 7.89 19.68 6.72
N ILE A 204 8.08 21.00 6.62
CA ILE A 204 7.40 21.99 7.46
C ILE A 204 5.87 21.90 7.29
N ILE A 205 5.42 21.54 6.08
CA ILE A 205 3.99 21.35 5.78
C ILE A 205 3.44 20.20 6.61
N ALA A 206 4.11 19.05 6.61
CA ALA A 206 3.70 17.89 7.41
C ALA A 206 3.69 18.20 8.92
N THR A 207 4.73 18.87 9.44
CA THR A 207 4.76 19.24 10.87
C THR A 207 3.66 20.22 11.25
N SER A 208 3.34 21.19 10.38
CA SER A 208 2.26 22.14 10.61
C SER A 208 0.88 21.48 10.62
N VAL A 209 0.61 20.55 9.68
CA VAL A 209 -0.64 19.78 9.63
C VAL A 209 -0.77 18.86 10.85
N ASN A 210 0.32 18.19 11.23
CA ASN A 210 0.37 17.35 12.43
C ASN A 210 0.02 18.18 13.68
N ALA A 211 0.66 19.33 13.86
CA ALA A 211 0.42 20.19 15.01
C ALA A 211 -0.99 20.80 15.00
N ALA A 212 -1.42 21.38 13.87
CA ALA A 212 -2.72 22.04 13.76
C ALA A 212 -3.89 21.05 13.89
N GLY A 213 -3.82 19.91 13.20
CA GLY A 213 -4.86 18.88 13.24
C GLY A 213 -5.04 18.31 14.64
N GLN A 214 -3.94 17.94 15.31
CA GLN A 214 -4.01 17.43 16.69
C GLN A 214 -4.50 18.49 17.68
N LEU A 215 -3.97 19.72 17.60
CA LEU A 215 -4.31 20.77 18.54
C LEU A 215 -5.81 21.11 18.45
N GLN A 216 -6.34 21.30 17.25
CA GLN A 216 -7.77 21.64 17.09
C GLN A 216 -8.71 20.48 17.41
N ARG A 217 -8.31 19.24 17.09
CA ARG A 217 -9.05 18.07 17.56
C ARG A 217 -9.15 18.07 19.08
N TYR A 218 -8.02 18.16 19.77
CA TYR A 218 -8.03 18.11 21.23
C TYR A 218 -8.75 19.28 21.86
N ASP A 219 -8.61 20.50 21.33
CA ASP A 219 -9.32 21.66 21.85
C ASP A 219 -10.84 21.48 21.74
N SER A 220 -11.33 21.02 20.57
CA SER A 220 -12.76 20.76 20.36
C SER A 220 -13.31 19.63 21.27
N GLU A 221 -12.56 18.53 21.43
CA GLU A 221 -12.92 17.43 22.32
C GLU A 221 -12.93 17.90 23.78
N LEU A 222 -11.95 18.72 24.17
CA LEU A 222 -11.88 19.30 25.51
C LEU A 222 -13.05 20.22 25.79
N GLU A 223 -13.46 21.08 24.86
CA GLU A 223 -14.65 21.92 25.02
C GLU A 223 -15.90 21.10 25.30
N GLN A 224 -16.11 20.02 24.54
CA GLN A 224 -17.24 19.11 24.75
C GLN A 224 -17.20 18.45 26.13
N ILE A 225 -16.03 17.94 26.54
CA ILE A 225 -15.84 17.33 27.87
C ILE A 225 -16.06 18.35 28.98
N ARG A 226 -15.58 19.58 28.81
CA ARG A 226 -15.78 20.67 29.78
C ARG A 226 -17.27 20.99 29.92
N ALA A 227 -17.99 21.12 28.81
CA ALA A 227 -19.44 21.36 28.81
C ALA A 227 -20.21 20.24 29.52
N LEU A 228 -19.89 18.98 29.21
CA LEU A 228 -20.49 17.81 29.87
C LEU A 228 -20.21 17.83 31.38
N ARG A 229 -18.98 18.12 31.77
CA ARG A 229 -18.58 18.21 33.18
C ARG A 229 -19.35 19.32 33.91
N HIS A 230 -19.47 20.52 33.33
CA HIS A 230 -20.22 21.61 33.96
C HIS A 230 -21.70 21.26 34.13
N ARG A 231 -22.32 20.66 33.10
CA ARG A 231 -23.72 20.21 33.18
C ARG A 231 -23.92 19.16 34.27
N ASN A 232 -23.07 18.13 34.28
CA ASN A 232 -23.19 17.04 35.23
C ASN A 232 -22.85 17.48 36.67
N PHE A 233 -21.94 18.44 36.84
CA PHE A 233 -21.64 19.04 38.13
C PHE A 233 -22.86 19.74 38.74
N LEU A 234 -23.59 20.54 37.95
CA LEU A 234 -24.85 21.15 38.41
C LEU A 234 -25.91 20.11 38.72
N GLY A 235 -26.02 19.06 37.89
CA GLY A 235 -26.93 17.95 38.16
C GLY A 235 -26.62 17.23 39.48
N ALA A 236 -25.33 17.03 39.78
CA ALA A 236 -24.90 16.44 41.04
C ALA A 236 -25.23 17.35 42.24
N LEU A 237 -24.94 18.65 42.15
CA LEU A 237 -25.30 19.60 43.21
C LEU A 237 -26.82 19.68 43.42
N HIS A 238 -27.61 19.64 42.36
CA HIS A 238 -29.07 19.60 42.47
C HIS A 238 -29.55 18.35 43.23
N GLN A 239 -28.96 17.18 42.99
CA GLN A 239 -29.28 15.97 43.73
C GLN A 239 -28.88 16.07 45.22
N VAL A 240 -27.76 16.72 45.51
CA VAL A 240 -27.36 17.01 46.91
C VAL A 240 -28.40 17.91 47.59
N GLU A 241 -28.88 18.95 46.91
CA GLU A 241 -29.95 19.82 47.46
C GLU A 241 -31.26 19.07 47.67
N ILE A 242 -31.66 18.19 46.74
CA ILE A 242 -32.84 17.32 46.92
C ILE A 242 -32.67 16.44 48.17
N ALA A 243 -31.49 15.83 48.34
CA ALA A 243 -31.20 14.98 49.49
C ALA A 243 -31.11 15.77 50.80
N LEU A 244 -30.80 17.07 50.73
CA LEU A 244 -30.75 17.97 51.88
C LEU A 244 -32.14 18.37 52.36
N VAL A 245 -33.17 18.30 51.51
CA VAL A 245 -34.55 18.59 51.93
C VAL A 245 -34.92 17.61 53.05
N PRO A 246 -35.03 18.08 54.31
CA PRO A 246 -35.45 17.20 55.38
C PRO A 246 -36.89 16.81 55.08
N PHE A 247 -37.17 15.51 55.06
CA PHE A 247 -38.55 15.07 55.09
C PHE A 247 -39.08 15.36 56.50
N PRO A 248 -40.22 16.05 56.65
CA PRO A 248 -40.84 16.20 57.95
C PRO A 248 -41.17 14.80 58.49
N ASP A 249 -40.92 14.57 59.78
CA ASP A 249 -41.32 13.35 60.51
C ASP A 249 -42.86 13.32 60.74
N GLU A 250 -43.62 13.99 59.87
CA GLU A 250 -45.07 14.13 59.85
C GLU A 250 -45.57 13.79 58.43
N PRO A 251 -46.02 12.54 58.18
CA PRO A 251 -46.14 11.44 59.14
C PRO A 251 -44.77 10.86 59.51
N PRO A 252 -44.63 10.32 60.74
CA PRO A 252 -43.40 9.66 61.18
C PRO A 252 -43.08 8.49 60.25
N ILE A 253 -41.91 7.87 60.39
CA ILE A 253 -41.62 6.59 59.72
C ILE A 253 -42.69 5.57 60.16
N VAL A 254 -43.78 5.51 59.39
CA VAL A 254 -44.84 4.52 59.54
C VAL A 254 -44.33 3.30 58.84
N TYR A 255 -43.89 2.33 59.63
CA TYR A 255 -43.64 1.00 59.11
C TYR A 255 -44.90 0.54 58.37
N PRO A 256 -44.74 -0.04 57.17
CA PRO A 256 -45.86 -0.64 56.46
C PRO A 256 -46.66 -1.56 57.40
N SER A 257 -47.97 -1.70 57.14
CA SER A 257 -48.79 -2.64 57.89
C SER A 257 -48.21 -4.06 57.81
N ALA A 258 -48.53 -4.92 58.78
CA ALA A 258 -48.10 -6.31 58.77
C ALA A 258 -48.46 -7.03 57.46
N GLU A 259 -49.62 -6.72 56.88
CA GLU A 259 -50.07 -7.23 55.58
C GLU A 259 -49.15 -6.77 54.44
N LYS A 260 -48.73 -5.50 54.42
CA LYS A 260 -47.78 -4.99 53.44
C LYS A 260 -46.40 -5.62 53.60
N TRP A 261 -45.98 -5.88 54.85
CA TRP A 261 -44.77 -6.64 55.12
C TRP A 261 -44.87 -8.09 54.66
N GLU A 262 -46.03 -8.71 54.79
CA GLU A 262 -46.29 -10.06 54.29
C GLU A 262 -46.28 -10.09 52.74
N GLU A 263 -46.89 -9.10 52.08
CA GLU A 263 -46.78 -8.91 50.63
C GLU A 263 -45.32 -8.75 50.19
N ILE A 264 -44.55 -7.88 50.85
CA ILE A 264 -43.12 -7.68 50.55
C ILE A 264 -42.32 -8.96 50.82
N SER A 265 -42.68 -9.70 51.86
CA SER A 265 -42.04 -10.97 52.22
C SER A 265 -42.33 -12.07 51.21
N ARG A 266 -43.54 -12.11 50.67
CA ARG A 266 -43.98 -13.02 49.60
C ARG A 266 -43.55 -12.52 48.22
N SER A 267 -43.21 -11.24 48.08
CA SER A 267 -42.88 -10.65 46.78
C SER A 267 -41.61 -11.28 46.20
N PRO A 268 -41.55 -11.47 44.87
CA PRO A 268 -40.35 -11.95 44.18
C PRO A 268 -39.11 -11.09 44.44
N TRP A 269 -39.31 -9.82 44.83
CA TRP A 269 -38.24 -8.89 45.17
C TRP A 269 -37.37 -9.42 46.31
N ARG A 270 -37.95 -10.02 47.36
CA ARG A 270 -37.16 -10.60 48.47
C ARG A 270 -36.31 -11.77 47.99
N SER A 271 -36.89 -12.68 47.20
CA SER A 271 -36.17 -13.81 46.61
C SER A 271 -35.04 -13.33 45.68
N PHE A 272 -35.30 -12.32 44.85
CA PHE A 272 -34.31 -11.69 43.98
C PHE A 272 -33.15 -11.07 44.76
N ARG A 273 -33.43 -10.33 45.85
CA ARG A 273 -32.37 -9.73 46.68
C ARG A 273 -31.61 -10.76 47.50
N SER A 274 -32.27 -11.80 48.01
CA SER A 274 -31.59 -12.92 48.65
C SER A 274 -30.67 -13.64 47.67
N SER A 275 -31.10 -13.82 46.41
CA SER A 275 -30.27 -14.43 45.36
C SER A 275 -29.09 -13.54 44.94
N ALA A 276 -29.27 -12.21 45.00
CA ALA A 276 -28.22 -11.24 44.66
C ALA A 276 -27.24 -10.97 45.81
N VAL A 277 -27.61 -11.32 47.06
CA VAL A 277 -26.77 -11.16 48.27
C VAL A 277 -26.18 -12.51 48.73
N ASP A 278 -26.15 -13.51 47.85
CA ASP A 278 -25.28 -14.67 48.03
C ASP A 278 -23.84 -14.32 47.62
N ILE A 279 -23.17 -13.47 48.41
CA ILE A 279 -21.78 -13.02 48.18
C ILE A 279 -20.75 -14.13 48.56
N ALA A 280 -21.22 -15.28 49.06
CA ALA A 280 -20.40 -16.44 49.36
C ALA A 280 -20.87 -17.68 48.56
N GLY A 281 -20.27 -17.88 47.39
CA GLY A 281 -20.07 -19.20 46.78
C GLY A 281 -21.17 -19.71 45.86
N ALA A 282 -20.88 -19.68 44.56
CA ALA A 282 -21.67 -20.24 43.45
C ALA A 282 -21.73 -21.79 43.42
N GLY A 283 -21.82 -22.47 44.58
CA GLY A 283 -21.98 -23.94 44.71
C GLY A 283 -23.29 -24.38 45.37
N LYS A 284 -24.08 -23.44 45.91
CA LYS A 284 -25.24 -23.76 46.76
C LYS A 284 -26.34 -24.56 46.08
N SER A 285 -26.54 -24.51 44.76
CA SER A 285 -27.66 -25.25 44.16
C SER A 285 -27.54 -26.77 44.25
N LYS A 286 -26.32 -27.32 44.23
CA LYS A 286 -26.09 -28.77 44.42
C LYS A 286 -25.81 -29.12 45.87
N GLU A 287 -25.10 -28.26 46.61
CA GLU A 287 -24.90 -28.45 48.06
C GLU A 287 -26.22 -28.38 48.83
N GLN A 288 -27.14 -27.48 48.48
CA GLN A 288 -28.49 -27.42 49.05
C GLN A 288 -29.28 -28.70 48.76
N ARG A 289 -29.18 -29.27 47.55
CA ARG A 289 -29.81 -30.57 47.25
C ARG A 289 -29.27 -31.70 48.12
N ILE A 290 -27.97 -31.70 48.42
CA ILE A 290 -27.35 -32.67 49.33
C ILE A 290 -27.86 -32.44 50.76
N LEU A 291 -27.99 -31.19 51.20
CA LEU A 291 -28.56 -30.85 52.52
C LEU A 291 -30.03 -31.27 52.64
N ASP A 292 -30.85 -30.99 51.63
CA ASP A 292 -32.26 -31.39 51.60
C ASP A 292 -32.41 -32.92 51.63
N ALA A 293 -31.55 -33.65 50.91
CA ALA A 293 -31.53 -35.11 50.91
C ALA A 293 -31.09 -35.69 52.27
N LEU A 294 -30.21 -35.00 53.00
CA LEU A 294 -29.77 -35.40 54.34
C LEU A 294 -30.85 -35.18 55.42
N GLU A 295 -31.78 -34.25 55.19
CA GLU A 295 -32.90 -33.98 56.11
C GLU A 295 -34.07 -34.95 55.93
N ALA A 296 -34.10 -35.74 54.84
CA ALA A 296 -35.13 -36.74 54.63
C ALA A 296 -35.10 -37.85 55.70
N ASP A 297 -36.29 -38.27 56.13
CA ASP A 297 -36.47 -39.36 57.10
C ASP A 297 -36.30 -40.73 56.42
N VAL A 298 -35.49 -41.60 57.03
CA VAL A 298 -35.08 -42.88 56.44
C VAL A 298 -35.03 -43.97 57.52
N ASP A 299 -35.44 -45.17 57.13
CA ASP A 299 -35.22 -46.40 57.89
C ASP A 299 -33.90 -47.05 57.42
N LEU A 300 -32.97 -47.24 58.36
CA LEU A 300 -31.65 -47.84 58.15
C LEU A 300 -31.50 -49.07 59.04
N GLU A 301 -31.44 -50.26 58.43
CA GLU A 301 -31.22 -51.54 59.12
C GLU A 301 -30.06 -52.30 58.46
N TYR A 302 -28.93 -52.38 59.14
CA TYR A 302 -27.70 -53.00 58.64
C TYR A 302 -27.13 -53.93 59.72
N PRO A 303 -27.33 -55.27 59.63
CA PRO A 303 -26.74 -56.23 60.55
C PRO A 303 -25.37 -56.69 60.06
N GLU A 304 -24.29 -56.29 60.76
CA GLU A 304 -22.90 -56.73 60.51
C GLU A 304 -22.40 -56.58 59.06
N THR A 305 -22.90 -55.58 58.33
CA THR A 305 -22.49 -55.32 56.94
C THR A 305 -21.19 -54.51 56.88
N PRO A 306 -20.30 -54.75 55.91
CA PRO A 306 -19.06 -53.99 55.76
C PRO A 306 -19.39 -52.53 55.38
N LEU A 307 -18.63 -51.59 55.96
CA LEU A 307 -18.83 -50.14 55.78
C LEU A 307 -18.90 -49.72 54.30
N LYS A 308 -18.11 -50.35 53.43
CA LYS A 308 -18.10 -50.10 51.98
C LYS A 308 -19.47 -50.35 51.32
N GLU A 309 -20.12 -51.46 51.65
CA GLU A 309 -21.42 -51.82 51.08
C GLU A 309 -22.53 -50.88 51.57
N VAL A 310 -22.46 -50.44 52.83
CA VAL A 310 -23.41 -49.46 53.40
C VAL A 310 -23.31 -48.11 52.69
N ILE A 311 -22.10 -47.64 52.38
CA ILE A 311 -21.90 -46.36 51.69
C ILE A 311 -22.34 -46.44 50.23
N ASP A 312 -22.08 -47.57 49.55
CA ASP A 312 -22.52 -47.77 48.17
C ASP A 312 -24.06 -47.84 48.08
N ASP A 313 -24.74 -48.49 49.04
CA ASP A 313 -26.21 -48.50 49.12
C ASP A 313 -26.77 -47.09 49.36
N LEU A 314 -26.17 -46.30 50.26
CA LEU A 314 -26.58 -44.91 50.50
C LEU A 314 -26.36 -44.00 49.29
N LYS A 315 -25.29 -44.23 48.53
CA LYS A 315 -24.99 -43.52 47.29
C LYS A 315 -26.04 -43.79 46.22
N GLU A 316 -26.45 -45.04 46.04
CA GLU A 316 -27.49 -45.42 45.07
C GLU A 316 -28.88 -44.96 45.50
N ARG A 317 -29.23 -45.15 46.77
CA ARG A 317 -30.57 -44.86 47.30
C ARG A 317 -30.89 -43.36 47.36
N PHE A 318 -29.90 -42.52 47.68
CA PHE A 318 -30.09 -41.06 47.79
C PHE A 318 -29.53 -40.28 46.60
N ASN A 319 -28.87 -40.95 45.64
CA ASN A 319 -28.25 -40.35 44.46
C ASN A 319 -27.31 -39.18 44.83
N ILE A 320 -26.59 -39.32 45.95
CA ILE A 320 -25.62 -38.32 46.46
C ILE A 320 -24.22 -38.78 46.04
N PRO A 321 -23.39 -37.91 45.44
CA PRO A 321 -21.99 -38.23 45.19
C PRO A 321 -21.23 -38.28 46.53
N ILE A 322 -20.93 -39.50 47.01
CA ILE A 322 -20.09 -39.75 48.19
C ILE A 322 -18.70 -40.22 47.70
N VAL A 323 -17.64 -39.59 48.21
CA VAL A 323 -16.24 -39.92 47.91
C VAL A 323 -15.52 -40.23 49.22
N LEU A 324 -15.07 -41.47 49.38
CA LEU A 324 -14.33 -41.85 50.58
C LEU A 324 -12.93 -41.24 50.59
N ALA A 325 -12.64 -40.45 51.62
CA ALA A 325 -11.32 -39.90 51.85
C ALA A 325 -10.37 -40.98 52.41
N THR A 326 -9.85 -41.85 51.54
CA THR A 326 -8.98 -43.00 51.91
C THR A 326 -7.80 -42.60 52.79
N LYS A 327 -7.17 -41.44 52.52
CA LYS A 327 -6.07 -40.90 53.35
C LYS A 327 -6.47 -40.60 54.80
N LYS A 328 -7.72 -40.15 55.02
CA LYS A 328 -8.25 -39.82 56.35
C LYS A 328 -8.72 -41.06 57.09
N LEU A 329 -9.18 -42.08 56.36
CA LEU A 329 -9.54 -43.38 56.91
C LEU A 329 -8.31 -44.19 57.37
N GLU A 330 -7.21 -44.12 56.61
CA GLU A 330 -5.92 -44.72 56.99
C GLU A 330 -5.31 -44.08 58.26
N GLU A 331 -5.41 -42.76 58.40
CA GLU A 331 -4.99 -42.02 59.60
C GLU A 331 -5.79 -42.42 60.86
N ALA A 332 -7.05 -42.85 60.69
CA ALA A 332 -7.94 -43.30 61.76
C ALA A 332 -7.80 -44.81 62.08
N ALA A 333 -6.94 -45.55 61.38
CA ALA A 333 -6.72 -47.00 61.53
C ALA A 333 -8.00 -47.87 61.35
N ILE A 334 -8.93 -47.44 60.51
CA ILE A 334 -10.20 -48.14 60.22
C ILE A 334 -10.09 -48.80 58.84
N ASN A 335 -10.38 -50.10 58.77
CA ASN A 335 -10.42 -50.84 57.50
C ASN A 335 -11.81 -50.75 56.86
N LEU A 336 -11.88 -50.74 55.53
CA LEU A 336 -13.15 -50.64 54.77
C LEU A 336 -14.11 -51.83 55.00
N GLU A 337 -13.60 -52.91 55.59
CA GLU A 337 -14.32 -54.16 55.89
C GLU A 337 -14.79 -54.24 57.36
N THR A 338 -14.66 -53.16 58.15
CA THR A 338 -15.18 -53.16 59.52
C THR A 338 -16.70 -53.34 59.50
N PRO A 339 -17.25 -54.37 60.20
CA PRO A 339 -18.68 -54.59 60.23
C PRO A 339 -19.36 -53.50 61.05
N VAL A 340 -20.44 -52.95 60.50
CA VAL A 340 -21.27 -51.94 61.15
C VAL A 340 -22.63 -52.56 61.46
N THR A 341 -23.05 -52.50 62.72
CA THR A 341 -24.34 -53.03 63.17
C THR A 341 -25.22 -51.87 63.66
N VAL A 342 -26.16 -51.44 62.82
CA VAL A 342 -27.01 -50.28 63.11
C VAL A 342 -28.46 -50.60 62.77
N SER A 343 -29.38 -50.22 63.67
CA SER A 343 -30.82 -50.30 63.42
C SER A 343 -31.51 -49.02 63.92
N PHE A 344 -31.90 -48.15 62.99
CA PHE A 344 -32.64 -46.92 63.27
C PHE A 344 -33.88 -46.82 62.37
N LYS A 345 -35.04 -46.50 62.96
CA LYS A 345 -36.31 -46.26 62.26
C LYS A 345 -36.72 -44.81 62.41
N GLN A 346 -37.22 -44.21 61.33
CA GLN A 346 -37.71 -42.84 61.26
C GLN A 346 -36.69 -41.80 61.75
N ILE A 347 -35.44 -41.89 61.27
CA ILE A 347 -34.41 -40.90 61.59
C ILE A 347 -33.98 -40.14 60.32
N SER A 348 -33.70 -38.84 60.45
CA SER A 348 -33.08 -38.09 59.35
C SER A 348 -31.75 -38.74 58.95
N LEU A 349 -31.49 -38.86 57.64
CA LEU A 349 -30.24 -39.43 57.12
C LEU A 349 -29.00 -38.76 57.75
N ARG A 350 -29.07 -37.44 57.98
CA ARG A 350 -28.06 -36.66 58.70
C ARG A 350 -27.71 -37.21 60.08
N ALA A 351 -28.72 -37.53 60.88
CA ALA A 351 -28.53 -38.03 62.23
C ALA A 351 -28.14 -39.51 62.22
N GLY A 352 -28.68 -40.31 61.29
CA GLY A 352 -28.27 -41.70 61.07
C GLY A 352 -26.78 -41.81 60.72
N LEU A 353 -26.32 -41.04 59.72
CA LEU A 353 -24.91 -40.97 59.31
C LEU A 353 -24.00 -40.46 60.43
N ARG A 354 -24.42 -39.42 61.17
CA ARG A 354 -23.62 -38.89 62.28
C ARG A 354 -23.45 -39.91 63.41
N ASN A 355 -24.49 -40.68 63.74
CA ASN A 355 -24.40 -41.69 64.80
C ASN A 355 -23.57 -42.89 64.33
N MET A 356 -23.81 -43.39 63.12
CA MET A 356 -23.05 -44.49 62.52
C MET A 356 -21.56 -44.16 62.39
N LEU A 357 -21.22 -43.01 61.83
CA LEU A 357 -19.82 -42.57 61.68
C LEU A 357 -19.22 -42.17 63.03
N GLY A 358 -20.02 -41.66 63.97
CA GLY A 358 -19.58 -41.27 65.30
C GLY A 358 -19.09 -42.45 66.16
N GLU A 359 -19.71 -43.62 66.05
CA GLU A 359 -19.22 -44.85 66.71
C GLU A 359 -17.83 -45.28 66.21
N LEU A 360 -17.51 -44.95 64.95
CA LEU A 360 -16.21 -45.18 64.32
C LEU A 360 -15.25 -43.99 64.46
N GLY A 361 -15.65 -42.89 65.12
CA GLY A 361 -14.83 -41.69 65.25
C GLY A 361 -14.69 -40.86 63.96
N LEU A 362 -15.56 -41.07 62.98
CA LEU A 362 -15.60 -40.39 61.69
C LEU A 362 -16.67 -39.29 61.65
N THR A 363 -16.55 -38.36 60.70
CA THR A 363 -17.52 -37.30 60.43
C THR A 363 -17.51 -36.98 58.95
N TYR A 364 -18.66 -36.61 58.38
CA TYR A 364 -18.80 -36.27 56.97
C TYR A 364 -18.60 -34.76 56.75
N LEU A 365 -18.03 -34.37 55.61
CA LEU A 365 -17.91 -32.98 55.18
C LEU A 365 -18.53 -32.80 53.79
N ILE A 366 -19.34 -31.76 53.61
CA ILE A 366 -19.88 -31.37 52.29
C ILE A 366 -18.97 -30.29 51.74
N LYS A 367 -18.30 -30.57 50.62
CA LYS A 367 -17.40 -29.61 49.97
C LYS A 367 -17.37 -29.88 48.47
N ASP A 368 -17.36 -28.82 47.67
CA ASP A 368 -17.20 -28.89 46.21
C ASP A 368 -18.28 -29.79 45.56
N GLU A 369 -19.53 -29.66 46.00
CA GLU A 369 -20.69 -30.44 45.51
C GLU A 369 -20.64 -31.96 45.78
N VAL A 370 -19.77 -32.41 46.69
CA VAL A 370 -19.56 -33.84 47.03
C VAL A 370 -19.50 -34.02 48.56
N MET A 371 -19.95 -35.18 49.05
CA MET A 371 -19.79 -35.60 50.45
C MET A 371 -18.50 -36.43 50.60
N GLN A 372 -17.62 -36.07 51.55
CA GLN A 372 -16.33 -36.72 51.81
C GLN A 372 -16.16 -37.20 53.25
#